data_AF-A0A5D0MHZ3-F1
#
_entry.id   AF-A0A5D0MHZ3-F1
#
_cell.length_a   1.000
_cell.length_b   1.000
_cell.length_c   1.000
_cell.angle_alpha   90.00
_cell.angle_beta   90.00
_cell.angle_gamma   90.00
#
_symmetry.space_group_name_H-M   'P 1'
#
loop_
_entity.id
_entity.type
_entity.pdbx_description
1 polymer ?
#
loop_
_entity_poly.entity_id
_entity_poly.type
_entity_poly.pdbx_seq_one_letter_code
_entity_poly.pdbx_strand_id
1 'polypeptide(L)'
;YGDYLRCGAIAKHSPVVDAVVDFAEKGGHVLGICNGFQVLTETGLLPGALIRNKNLKFICEYVSVIVENAKTGFTSYYNDGEILNIPIAHMDGNYFIDEKGLNDLLENEQVVFRYCDENGGISEDDNPNGSVYNIAGVINKKGNILGMMPHPERCCEPLLGGNHGYYLFESIKNFLKGV
;
A
#
# COMPACT_ATOMS: atom_id res chain seq x y z
N TYR A 1 -4.34 18.14 -4.61
CA TYR A 1 -5.45 19.13 -4.59
C TYR A 1 -5.93 19.43 -3.17
N GLY A 2 -5.07 19.36 -2.14
CA GLY A 2 -5.46 19.63 -0.75
C GLY A 2 -6.57 18.74 -0.18
N ASP A 3 -6.90 17.63 -0.84
CA ASP A 3 -7.89 16.63 -0.44
C ASP A 3 -9.28 17.19 -0.05
N TYR A 4 -9.66 18.35 -0.60
CA TYR A 4 -10.87 19.11 -0.23
C TYR A 4 -12.21 18.39 -0.47
N LEU A 5 -12.27 17.39 -1.35
CA LEU A 5 -13.47 16.56 -1.59
C LEU A 5 -13.28 15.17 -0.97
N ARG A 6 -12.29 14.44 -1.50
CA ARG A 6 -11.76 13.18 -1.01
C ARG A 6 -10.35 13.03 -1.61
N CYS A 7 -9.43 12.43 -0.88
CA CYS A 7 -8.07 12.28 -1.37
C CYS A 7 -8.04 11.48 -2.68
N GLY A 8 -7.23 11.93 -3.64
CA GLY A 8 -7.14 11.32 -4.96
C GLY A 8 -8.34 11.56 -5.91
N ALA A 9 -9.52 11.90 -5.41
CA ALA A 9 -10.74 12.03 -6.22
C ALA A 9 -10.71 13.16 -7.26
N ILE A 10 -9.97 14.24 -7.01
CA ILE A 10 -9.73 15.29 -8.02
C ILE A 10 -8.54 14.90 -8.93
N ALA A 11 -7.55 14.22 -8.36
CA ALA A 11 -6.34 13.86 -9.08
C ALA A 11 -6.60 12.84 -10.20
N LYS A 12 -7.60 11.96 -10.06
CA LYS A 12 -8.00 11.02 -11.11
C LYS A 12 -8.42 11.66 -12.43
N HIS A 13 -8.83 12.93 -12.40
CA HIS A 13 -9.22 13.69 -13.61
C HIS A 13 -8.04 14.45 -14.24
N SER A 14 -6.82 14.28 -13.72
CA SER A 14 -5.62 14.86 -14.33
C SER A 14 -5.27 14.13 -15.61
N PRO A 15 -4.91 14.81 -16.71
CA PRO A 15 -4.54 14.17 -17.98
C PRO A 15 -3.41 13.14 -17.87
N VAL A 16 -2.54 13.27 -16.84
CA VAL A 16 -1.46 12.30 -16.60
C VAL A 16 -1.98 10.94 -16.14
N VAL A 17 -3.17 10.88 -15.56
CA VAL A 17 -3.75 9.64 -15.02
C VAL A 17 -4.11 8.68 -16.14
N ASP A 18 -4.65 9.17 -17.26
CA ASP A 18 -4.93 8.35 -18.44
C ASP A 18 -3.65 7.66 -18.94
N ALA A 19 -2.53 8.40 -18.97
CA ALA A 19 -1.24 7.83 -19.34
C ALA A 19 -0.72 6.78 -18.35
N VAL A 20 -0.98 6.96 -17.05
CA VAL A 20 -0.62 5.98 -16.01
C VAL A 20 -1.48 4.72 -16.15
N VAL A 21 -2.78 4.86 -16.39
CA VAL A 21 -3.70 3.74 -16.64
C VAL A 21 -3.25 2.96 -17.87
N ASP A 22 -3.01 3.64 -19.00
CA ASP A 22 -2.52 3.04 -20.23
C ASP A 22 -1.20 2.28 -20.03
N PHE A 23 -0.26 2.85 -19.25
CA PHE A 23 1.01 2.21 -18.93
C PHE A 23 0.81 0.95 -18.08
N ALA A 24 -0.05 1.01 -17.06
CA ALA A 24 -0.33 -0.11 -16.18
C ALA A 24 -1.06 -1.25 -16.89
N GLU A 25 -1.99 -0.95 -17.80
CA GLU A 25 -2.73 -1.95 -18.58
C GLU A 25 -1.81 -2.73 -19.54
N LYS A 26 -0.79 -2.06 -20.08
CA LYS A 26 0.28 -2.64 -20.91
C LYS A 26 1.29 -3.49 -20.12
N GLY A 27 1.11 -3.65 -18.82
CA GLY A 27 2.01 -4.42 -17.94
C GLY A 27 3.13 -3.60 -17.32
N GLY A 28 3.11 -2.27 -17.46
CA GLY A 28 4.01 -1.37 -16.74
C GLY A 28 3.82 -1.46 -15.24
N HIS A 29 4.90 -1.29 -14.46
CA HIS A 29 4.84 -1.41 -13.01
C HIS A 29 4.51 -0.07 -12.35
N VAL A 30 3.51 -0.05 -11.48
CA VAL A 30 3.04 1.17 -10.80
C VAL A 30 3.03 0.96 -9.29
N LEU A 31 3.65 1.88 -8.56
CA LEU A 31 3.67 1.92 -7.10
C LEU A 31 2.93 3.17 -6.62
N GLY A 32 1.87 3.00 -5.84
CA GLY A 32 1.14 4.07 -5.19
C GLY A 32 1.38 4.09 -3.69
N ILE A 33 2.07 5.13 -3.20
CA ILE A 33 2.38 5.29 -1.77
C ILE A 33 1.48 6.38 -1.16
N CYS A 34 0.82 6.09 -0.04
CA CYS A 34 -0.10 6.98 0.68
C CYS A 34 -1.12 7.62 -0.27
N ASN A 35 -0.93 8.88 -0.67
CA ASN A 35 -1.82 9.53 -1.64
C ASN A 35 -1.84 8.86 -3.01
N GLY A 36 -0.74 8.23 -3.41
CA GLY A 36 -0.69 7.41 -4.62
C GLY A 36 -1.65 6.23 -4.55
N PHE A 37 -1.74 5.55 -3.41
CA PHE A 37 -2.67 4.43 -3.24
C PHE A 37 -4.13 4.88 -3.35
N GLN A 38 -4.46 6.02 -2.74
CA GLN A 38 -5.79 6.63 -2.84
C GLN A 38 -6.16 6.91 -4.31
N VAL A 39 -5.23 7.48 -5.09
CA VAL A 39 -5.42 7.69 -6.53
C VAL A 39 -5.67 6.37 -7.25
N LEU A 40 -4.87 5.33 -7.01
CA LEU A 40 -5.02 4.03 -7.67
C LEU A 40 -6.40 3.38 -7.39
N THR A 41 -6.94 3.56 -6.18
CA THR A 41 -8.30 3.09 -5.86
C THR A 41 -9.38 3.93 -6.54
N GLU A 42 -9.21 5.26 -6.58
CA GLU A 42 -10.15 6.17 -7.22
C GLU A 42 -10.18 6.05 -8.75
N THR A 43 -9.10 5.55 -9.37
CA THR A 43 -9.03 5.24 -10.81
C THR A 43 -9.49 3.82 -11.14
N GLY A 44 -9.76 2.98 -10.14
CA GLY A 44 -10.13 1.57 -10.34
C GLY A 44 -8.96 0.66 -10.74
N LEU A 45 -7.71 1.14 -10.66
CA LEU A 45 -6.53 0.31 -10.90
C LEU A 45 -6.28 -0.67 -9.74
N LEU A 46 -6.72 -0.29 -8.54
CA LEU A 46 -6.80 -1.16 -7.37
C LEU A 46 -8.24 -1.16 -6.82
N PRO A 47 -8.70 -2.28 -6.24
CA PRO A 47 -10.03 -2.35 -5.65
C PRO A 47 -10.07 -1.67 -4.28
N GLY A 48 -11.29 -1.39 -3.82
CA GLY A 48 -11.56 -0.76 -2.52
C GLY A 48 -11.48 0.76 -2.57
N ALA A 49 -11.43 1.37 -1.38
CA ALA A 49 -11.32 2.81 -1.20
C ALA A 49 -10.58 3.13 0.09
N LEU A 50 -9.98 4.32 0.15
CA LEU A 50 -9.35 4.84 1.36
C LEU A 50 -10.25 5.95 1.92
N ILE A 51 -10.69 5.78 3.17
CA ILE A 51 -11.57 6.70 3.88
C ILE A 51 -10.86 7.29 5.11
N ARG A 52 -11.52 8.23 5.80
CA ARG A 52 -11.02 8.81 7.05
C ARG A 52 -10.65 7.73 8.06
N ASN A 53 -9.52 7.95 8.74
CA ASN A 53 -9.10 7.13 9.87
C ASN A 53 -10.24 7.01 10.90
N LYS A 54 -10.42 5.82 11.51
CA LYS A 54 -11.45 5.52 12.53
C LYS A 54 -11.51 6.57 13.65
N ASN A 55 -10.34 7.07 14.07
CA ASN A 55 -10.19 8.06 15.14
C ASN A 55 -10.30 9.52 14.69
N LEU A 56 -10.57 9.79 13.40
CA LEU A 56 -10.70 11.12 12.81
C LEU A 56 -9.50 12.07 13.06
N LYS A 57 -8.32 11.51 13.25
CA LYS A 57 -7.06 12.24 13.48
C LYS A 57 -6.06 11.91 12.39
N PHE A 58 -5.22 12.90 12.08
CA PHE A 58 -4.03 12.67 11.28
C PHE A 58 -3.03 11.86 12.12
N ILE A 59 -2.47 10.81 11.53
CA ILE A 59 -1.53 9.91 12.19
C ILE A 59 -0.18 10.08 11.52
N CYS A 60 0.87 10.26 12.33
CA CYS A 60 2.25 10.44 11.88
C CYS A 60 3.18 9.75 12.87
N GLU A 61 3.42 8.47 12.66
CA GLU A 61 4.21 7.62 13.55
C GLU A 61 4.84 6.46 12.78
N TYR A 62 5.71 5.72 13.45
CA TYR A 62 6.23 4.45 12.96
C TYR A 62 5.27 3.33 13.33
N VAL A 63 5.02 2.43 12.39
CA VAL A 63 4.15 1.27 12.59
C VAL A 63 4.82 -0.01 12.12
N SER A 64 4.50 -1.10 12.80
CA SER A 64 4.88 -2.44 12.38
C SER A 64 3.89 -2.93 11.32
N VAL A 65 4.43 -3.46 10.23
CA VAL A 65 3.68 -4.12 9.17
C VAL A 65 4.31 -5.47 8.86
N ILE A 66 3.48 -6.50 8.78
CA ILE A 66 3.92 -7.84 8.39
C ILE A 66 3.76 -8.01 6.88
N VAL A 67 4.76 -8.63 6.25
CA VAL A 67 4.72 -9.03 4.84
C VAL A 67 3.87 -10.29 4.72
N GLU A 68 2.67 -10.14 4.15
CA GLU A 68 1.76 -11.26 3.91
C GLU A 68 2.14 -12.02 2.63
N ASN A 69 2.60 -11.29 1.60
CA ASN A 69 2.97 -11.86 0.31
C ASN A 69 4.31 -11.32 -0.18
N ALA A 70 5.36 -12.12 -0.03
CA ALA A 70 6.71 -11.86 -0.52
C ALA A 70 6.95 -12.31 -1.97
N LYS A 71 5.95 -12.91 -2.64
CA LYS A 71 6.08 -13.51 -3.98
C LYS A 71 5.79 -12.52 -5.12
N THR A 72 5.89 -11.21 -4.86
CA THR A 72 5.62 -10.17 -5.85
C THR A 72 6.90 -9.51 -6.35
N GLY A 73 6.84 -8.86 -7.52
CA GLY A 73 7.96 -8.05 -8.02
C GLY A 73 8.37 -6.91 -7.06
N PHE A 74 7.49 -6.49 -6.16
CA PHE A 74 7.75 -5.44 -5.18
C PHE A 74 8.28 -5.95 -3.84
N THR A 75 8.18 -7.26 -3.57
CA THR A 75 8.46 -7.81 -2.23
C THR A 75 9.45 -8.98 -2.22
N SER A 76 10.06 -9.31 -3.36
CA SER A 76 11.00 -10.44 -3.50
C SER A 76 12.25 -10.41 -2.60
N TYR A 77 12.62 -9.28 -2.01
CA TYR A 77 13.72 -9.17 -1.03
C TYR A 77 13.28 -9.33 0.43
N TYR A 78 11.99 -9.50 0.68
CA TYR A 78 11.45 -9.82 2.00
C TYR A 78 11.14 -11.31 2.11
N ASN A 79 10.90 -11.76 3.34
CA ASN A 79 10.35 -13.09 3.61
C ASN A 79 8.86 -13.01 3.95
N ASP A 80 8.11 -14.06 3.64
CA ASP A 80 6.73 -14.20 4.14
C ASP A 80 6.76 -14.19 5.69
N GLY A 81 5.94 -13.33 6.30
CA GLY A 81 5.89 -13.14 7.75
C GLY A 81 6.97 -12.20 8.31
N GLU A 82 7.80 -11.58 7.47
CA GLU A 82 8.78 -10.59 7.93
C GLU A 82 8.08 -9.34 8.46
N ILE A 83 8.55 -8.83 9.60
CA ILE A 83 7.99 -7.63 10.25
C ILE A 83 8.85 -6.44 9.87
N LEU A 84 8.21 -5.42 9.30
CA LEU A 84 8.83 -4.19 8.86
C LEU A 84 8.35 -3.04 9.74
N ASN A 85 9.27 -2.20 10.17
CA ASN A 85 8.95 -0.92 10.80
C ASN A 85 9.01 0.19 9.75
N ILE A 86 7.87 0.79 9.39
CA ILE A 86 7.73 1.79 8.32
C ILE A 86 6.86 2.96 8.81
N PRO A 87 7.23 4.23 8.53
CA PRO A 87 6.44 5.38 8.94
C PRO A 87 5.14 5.51 8.15
N ILE A 88 4.09 6.01 8.79
CA ILE A 88 2.82 6.43 8.16
C ILE A 88 2.61 7.94 8.36
N ALA A 89 1.87 8.58 7.45
CA ALA A 89 1.54 10.01 7.53
C ALA A 89 0.23 10.32 6.78
N HIS A 90 -0.94 10.04 7.39
CA HIS A 90 -2.22 10.19 6.70
C HIS A 90 -3.41 10.54 7.61
N MET A 91 -4.40 11.24 7.03
CA MET A 91 -5.74 11.45 7.60
C MET A 91 -6.77 10.44 7.06
N ASP A 92 -6.57 10.02 5.81
CA ASP A 92 -7.48 9.18 5.04
C ASP A 92 -6.77 7.90 4.61
N GLY A 93 -6.36 7.08 5.58
CA GLY A 93 -5.64 5.83 5.35
C GLY A 93 -6.42 4.56 5.66
N ASN A 94 -7.70 4.68 6.05
CA ASN A 94 -8.53 3.54 6.39
C ASN A 94 -8.98 2.84 5.11
N TYR A 95 -8.37 1.68 4.82
CA TYR A 95 -8.74 0.86 3.66
C TYR A 95 -10.06 0.14 3.91
N PHE A 96 -10.98 0.31 2.96
CA PHE A 96 -12.29 -0.31 2.97
C PHE A 96 -12.57 -1.02 1.66
N ILE A 97 -13.12 -2.22 1.76
CA ILE A 97 -13.69 -2.99 0.65
C ILE A 97 -14.86 -3.81 1.20
N ASP A 98 -15.84 -4.15 0.37
CA ASP A 98 -16.96 -4.99 0.77
C ASP A 98 -16.53 -6.45 0.99
N GLU A 99 -17.36 -7.25 1.65
CA GLU A 99 -17.03 -8.64 1.98
C GLU A 99 -16.68 -9.48 0.74
N LYS A 100 -17.39 -9.23 -0.37
CA LYS A 100 -17.13 -9.92 -1.64
C LYS A 100 -15.75 -9.57 -2.18
N GLY A 101 -15.40 -8.29 -2.24
CA GLY A 101 -14.10 -7.84 -2.71
C GLY A 101 -12.97 -8.25 -1.77
N LEU A 102 -13.21 -8.29 -0.46
CA LEU A 102 -12.25 -8.81 0.51
C LEU A 102 -11.96 -10.29 0.26
N ASN A 103 -12.99 -11.12 0.08
CA ASN A 103 -12.80 -12.55 -0.21
C ASN A 103 -12.03 -12.74 -1.53
N ASP A 104 -12.35 -11.97 -2.57
CA ASP A 104 -11.62 -12.01 -3.84
C ASP A 104 -10.14 -11.60 -3.65
N LEU A 105 -9.83 -10.59 -2.83
CA LEU A 105 -8.44 -10.23 -2.52
C LEU A 105 -7.69 -11.36 -1.81
N LEU A 106 -8.32 -12.02 -0.84
CA LEU A 106 -7.71 -13.11 -0.08
C LEU A 106 -7.49 -14.35 -0.94
N GLU A 107 -8.47 -14.75 -1.74
CA GLU A 107 -8.38 -15.90 -2.66
C GLU A 107 -7.28 -15.74 -3.71
N ASN A 108 -7.01 -14.50 -4.15
CA ASN A 108 -6.00 -14.19 -5.15
C ASN A 108 -4.63 -13.79 -4.53
N GLU A 109 -4.43 -13.96 -3.22
CA GLU A 109 -3.19 -13.57 -2.50
C GLU A 109 -2.80 -12.09 -2.73
N GLN A 110 -3.78 -11.19 -2.87
CA GLN A 110 -3.55 -9.79 -3.25
C GLN A 110 -3.24 -8.87 -2.06
N VAL A 111 -3.34 -9.35 -0.83
CA VAL A 111 -2.92 -8.60 0.36
C VAL A 111 -1.41 -8.75 0.51
N VAL A 112 -0.68 -7.63 0.49
CA VAL A 112 0.80 -7.64 0.53
C VAL A 112 1.32 -7.28 1.91
N PHE A 113 0.67 -6.33 2.57
CA PHE A 113 1.07 -5.87 3.91
C PHE A 113 -0.14 -5.76 4.82
N ARG A 114 0.04 -6.15 6.09
CA ARG A 114 -0.93 -5.92 7.16
C ARG A 114 -0.28 -5.18 8.33
N TYR A 115 -1.03 -4.32 9.00
CA TYR A 115 -0.63 -3.75 10.28
C TYR A 115 -0.62 -4.86 11.35
N CYS A 116 0.45 -4.90 12.14
CA CYS A 116 0.64 -5.88 13.20
C CYS A 116 1.35 -5.23 14.39
N ASP A 117 1.43 -5.96 15.50
CA ASP A 117 2.31 -5.62 16.62
C ASP A 117 3.80 -5.88 16.28
N GLU A 118 4.70 -5.54 17.21
CA GLU A 118 6.15 -5.75 17.06
C GLU A 118 6.57 -7.23 16.95
N ASN A 119 5.69 -8.17 17.27
CA ASN A 119 5.90 -9.62 17.20
C ASN A 119 5.15 -10.28 16.03
N GLY A 120 4.46 -9.49 15.18
CA GLY A 120 3.70 -9.98 14.03
C GLY A 120 2.27 -10.42 14.36
N GLY A 121 1.80 -10.19 15.58
CA GLY A 121 0.41 -10.38 15.98
C GLY A 121 -0.51 -9.38 15.28
N ILE A 122 -1.65 -9.85 14.76
CA ILE A 122 -2.62 -8.99 14.08
C ILE A 122 -3.83 -8.84 14.99
N SER A 123 -4.02 -7.63 15.52
CA SER A 123 -5.18 -7.27 16.33
C SER A 123 -5.78 -5.92 15.90
N GLU A 124 -7.00 -5.62 16.32
CA GLU A 124 -7.59 -4.30 16.06
C GLU A 124 -6.80 -3.16 16.73
N ASP A 125 -6.08 -3.43 17.82
CA ASP A 125 -5.32 -2.43 18.56
C ASP A 125 -4.07 -1.97 17.78
N ASP A 126 -3.52 -2.85 16.93
CA ASP A 126 -2.36 -2.57 16.08
C ASP A 126 -2.74 -1.92 14.75
N ASN A 127 -4.03 -1.64 14.53
CA ASN A 127 -4.55 -1.05 13.32
C ASN A 127 -4.75 0.47 13.48
N PRO A 128 -3.80 1.31 13.03
CA PRO A 128 -3.78 2.73 13.37
C PRO A 128 -4.97 3.50 12.77
N ASN A 129 -5.43 3.09 11.58
CA ASN A 129 -6.46 3.79 10.81
C ASN A 129 -7.81 3.08 10.80
N GLY A 130 -7.89 1.81 11.21
CA GLY A 130 -9.10 1.01 11.18
C GLY A 130 -9.39 0.32 9.85
N SER A 131 -8.35 0.12 9.01
CA SER A 131 -8.46 -0.64 7.76
C SER A 131 -9.10 -2.01 7.96
N VAL A 132 -9.96 -2.44 7.04
CA VAL A 132 -10.50 -3.80 7.06
C VAL A 132 -9.36 -4.83 7.02
N TYR A 133 -9.43 -5.85 7.88
CA TYR A 133 -8.44 -6.94 7.95
C TYR A 133 -6.99 -6.47 8.16
N ASN A 134 -6.83 -5.32 8.82
CA ASN A 134 -5.54 -4.65 9.06
C ASN A 134 -4.75 -4.38 7.77
N ILE A 135 -5.41 -4.27 6.62
CA ILE A 135 -4.72 -4.13 5.33
C ILE A 135 -3.97 -2.79 5.28
N ALA A 136 -2.66 -2.88 5.05
CA ALA A 136 -1.76 -1.74 4.86
C ALA A 136 -1.35 -1.54 3.39
N GLY A 137 -1.43 -2.60 2.57
CA GLY A 137 -1.20 -2.52 1.14
C GLY A 137 -1.69 -3.75 0.35
N VAL A 138 -2.08 -3.52 -0.90
CA VAL A 138 -2.64 -4.53 -1.82
C VAL A 138 -2.03 -4.41 -3.21
N ILE A 139 -2.01 -5.53 -3.92
CA ILE A 139 -1.53 -5.62 -5.31
C ILE A 139 -2.68 -6.01 -6.25
N ASN A 140 -2.63 -5.60 -7.51
CA ASN A 140 -3.62 -6.03 -8.50
C ASN A 140 -3.43 -7.51 -8.90
N LYS A 141 -4.44 -8.12 -9.52
CA LYS A 141 -4.40 -9.54 -9.96
C LYS A 141 -3.26 -9.87 -10.92
N LYS A 142 -2.80 -8.89 -11.70
CA LYS A 142 -1.68 -9.05 -12.63
C LYS A 142 -0.30 -8.95 -11.94
N GLY A 143 -0.24 -8.49 -10.69
CA GLY A 143 1.00 -8.36 -9.93
C GLY A 143 1.88 -7.16 -10.28
N ASN A 144 1.41 -6.23 -11.12
CA ASN A 144 2.20 -5.09 -11.60
C ASN A 144 1.83 -3.74 -10.95
N ILE A 145 0.76 -3.68 -10.15
CA ILE A 145 0.31 -2.46 -9.48
C ILE A 145 0.22 -2.72 -7.99
N LEU A 146 1.06 -2.05 -7.20
CA LEU A 146 1.06 -2.10 -5.73
C LEU A 146 0.60 -0.76 -5.15
N GLY A 147 -0.34 -0.80 -4.21
CA GLY A 147 -0.74 0.35 -3.41
C GLY A 147 -0.48 0.07 -1.93
N MET A 148 0.08 1.04 -1.21
CA MET A 148 0.30 0.93 0.23
C MET A 148 0.20 2.28 0.94
N MET A 149 -0.28 2.28 2.19
CA MET A 149 -0.36 3.48 3.02
C MET A 149 0.94 3.85 3.75
N PRO A 150 1.73 2.90 4.27
CA PRO A 150 3.05 3.20 4.83
C PRO A 150 3.99 3.81 3.78
N HIS A 151 4.95 4.61 4.22
CA HIS A 151 5.91 5.35 3.42
C HIS A 151 7.28 4.66 3.40
N PRO A 152 7.50 3.63 2.56
CA PRO A 152 8.79 2.94 2.46
C PRO A 152 9.91 3.91 2.02
N GLU A 153 9.59 4.91 1.20
CA GLU A 153 10.53 5.91 0.72
C GLU A 153 11.09 6.81 1.82
N ARG A 154 10.42 6.86 2.98
CA ARG A 154 10.88 7.61 4.16
C ARG A 154 11.72 6.78 5.13
N CYS A 155 11.91 5.49 4.86
CA CYS A 155 12.76 4.58 5.64
C CYS A 155 13.67 3.72 4.75
N CYS A 156 14.35 4.37 3.80
CA CYS A 156 15.33 3.74 2.92
C CYS A 156 16.78 3.85 3.40
N GLU A 157 17.07 4.65 4.41
CA GLU A 157 18.43 4.89 4.90
C GLU A 157 18.47 4.80 6.42
N PRO A 158 19.54 4.22 7.02
CA PRO A 158 19.69 4.16 8.47
C PRO A 158 19.55 5.52 9.16
N LEU A 159 19.98 6.60 8.50
CA LEU A 159 19.84 7.98 9.01
C LEU A 159 18.38 8.45 9.10
N LEU A 160 17.48 7.84 8.34
CA LEU A 160 16.04 8.14 8.29
C LEU A 160 15.21 7.16 9.14
N GLY A 161 15.84 6.45 10.07
CA GLY A 161 15.15 5.56 11.00
C GLY A 161 14.99 4.10 10.54
N GLY A 162 15.63 3.70 9.43
CA GLY A 162 15.69 2.30 9.02
C GLY A 162 15.95 2.10 7.54
N ASN A 163 16.16 0.85 7.14
CA ASN A 163 16.37 0.45 5.75
C ASN A 163 15.27 -0.52 5.25
N HIS A 164 14.20 -0.74 6.02
CA HIS A 164 13.15 -1.68 5.60
C HIS A 164 12.52 -1.27 4.27
N GLY A 165 12.29 0.02 4.03
CA GLY A 165 11.71 0.49 2.78
C GLY A 165 12.65 0.38 1.57
N TYR A 166 13.97 0.31 1.78
CA TYR A 166 14.96 0.16 0.71
C TYR A 166 14.76 -1.14 -0.09
N TYR A 167 14.43 -2.24 0.60
CA TYR A 167 14.29 -3.55 -0.03
C TYR A 167 13.09 -3.65 -0.98
N LEU A 168 12.06 -2.81 -0.82
CA LEU A 168 10.95 -2.69 -1.77
C LEU A 168 11.45 -2.15 -3.12
N PHE A 169 12.30 -1.13 -3.08
CA PHE A 169 12.89 -0.54 -4.28
C PHE A 169 13.95 -1.46 -4.92
N GLU A 170 14.73 -2.19 -4.13
CA GLU A 170 15.63 -3.21 -4.67
C GLU A 170 14.86 -4.38 -5.29
N SER A 171 13.73 -4.80 -4.72
CA SER A 171 12.86 -5.84 -5.27
C SER A 171 12.41 -5.48 -6.69
N ILE A 172 11.80 -4.29 -6.86
CA ILE A 172 11.29 -3.89 -8.18
C ILE A 172 12.42 -3.65 -9.18
N LYS A 173 13.54 -3.07 -8.74
CA LYS A 173 14.72 -2.86 -9.59
C LYS A 173 15.30 -4.18 -10.08
N ASN A 174 15.36 -5.20 -9.22
CA ASN A 174 15.86 -6.52 -9.62
C ASN A 174 14.86 -7.23 -10.54
N PHE A 175 13.57 -7.16 -10.21
CA PHE A 175 12.51 -7.72 -11.05
C PHE A 175 12.58 -7.16 -12.48
N LEU A 176 12.67 -5.83 -12.62
CA LEU A 176 12.75 -5.16 -13.93
C LEU A 176 14.05 -5.46 -14.72
N LYS A 177 15.12 -5.91 -14.07
CA LYS A 177 16.34 -6.37 -14.76
C LYS A 177 16.21 -7.79 -15.33
N GLY A 178 15.28 -8.58 -14.79
CA GLY A 178 15.03 -9.96 -15.20
C GLY A 178 13.92 -10.11 -16.25
N VAL A 179 13.21 -9.03 -16.58
CA VAL A 179 12.20 -8.93 -17.66
C VAL A 179 12.88 -8.50 -18.96
#